data_AF-A0A2C6KZU6-F1
#
_entry.id   AF-A0A2C6KZU6-F1
#
_cell.length_a   1.000
_cell.length_b   1.000
_cell.length_c   1.000
_cell.angle_alpha   90.00
_cell.angle_beta   90.00
_cell.angle_gamma   90.00
#
_symmetry.space_group_name_H-M   'P 1'
#
loop_
_entity.id
_entity.type
_entity.pdbx_description
1 polymer ?
#
loop_
_entity_poly.entity_id
_entity_poly.type
_entity_poly.pdbx_seq_one_letter_code
_entity_poly.pdbx_strand_id
1 'polypeptide(L)'
;MEDTENSQRLVDSQQGREGSSRRGCGCLSFWDGSNAPYFKYFDEEEASQFRRYANCLLMQWIFNILCNVGNFALALSITLHPRCLNGRFSWSTVHTSINLVVLCISLMLGIVGIQRGSPSKLFQSCAGHLLLGAYELLLFARDLCIVSFSTEKDQLYIYFRGGEFHRDLFTGVCATAGISCLISLLNAYKLRRLSNILHKALPEDRLYASA
;
A
#
# COMPACT_ATOMS: atom_id res chain seq x y z
N MET A 1 -14.92 45.67 42.95
CA MET A 1 -13.79 45.45 43.87
C MET A 1 -13.41 43.99 43.74
N GLU A 2 -12.81 43.62 42.60
CA GLU A 2 -11.39 43.85 42.24
C GLU A 2 -10.42 43.16 43.20
N ASP A 3 -9.85 42.09 42.65
CA ASP A 3 -8.41 41.85 42.54
C ASP A 3 -7.59 41.68 43.81
N THR A 4 -7.16 40.43 44.03
CA THR A 4 -5.75 40.17 44.35
C THR A 4 -5.29 38.90 43.65
N GLU A 5 -4.83 39.11 42.42
CA GLU A 5 -4.04 38.21 41.60
C GLU A 5 -2.63 37.99 42.19
N ASN A 6 -2.00 36.88 41.77
CA ASN A 6 -0.56 36.76 41.53
C ASN A 6 0.43 37.09 42.67
N SER A 7 0.90 36.08 43.41
CA SER A 7 2.31 36.01 43.86
C SER A 7 2.79 34.66 44.45
N GLN A 8 2.15 33.53 44.15
CA GLN A 8 2.69 32.20 44.52
C GLN A 8 2.89 31.30 43.29
N ARG A 9 3.49 31.93 42.29
CA ARG A 9 4.23 31.26 41.23
C ARG A 9 5.65 30.98 41.77
N LEU A 10 6.21 29.83 41.40
CA LEU A 10 7.55 29.33 41.75
C LEU A 10 7.66 28.94 43.24
N VAL A 11 7.72 27.66 43.59
CA VAL A 11 8.90 26.79 43.43
C VAL A 11 8.45 25.37 43.81
N ASP A 12 8.95 24.36 43.09
CA ASP A 12 8.88 22.91 43.37
C ASP A 12 7.49 22.24 43.28
N SER A 13 7.11 21.61 42.17
CA SER A 13 7.63 20.26 41.87
C SER A 13 7.55 19.97 40.37
N GLN A 14 8.59 20.36 39.65
CA GLN A 14 8.97 19.76 38.37
C GLN A 14 9.91 18.59 38.66
N GLN A 15 9.40 17.36 38.71
CA GLN A 15 10.21 16.16 38.52
C GLN A 15 9.31 14.94 38.33
N GLY A 16 9.48 14.22 37.21
CA GLY A 16 8.90 12.89 37.04
C GLY A 16 7.84 12.70 35.95
N ARG A 17 7.83 13.51 34.88
CA ARG A 17 7.35 13.04 33.58
C ARG A 17 8.50 13.11 32.60
N GLU A 18 9.36 12.09 32.67
CA GLU A 18 10.16 11.68 31.53
C GLU A 18 9.20 11.23 30.43
N GLY A 19 8.69 12.22 29.69
CA GLY A 19 8.12 12.01 28.39
C GLY A 19 9.23 11.41 27.54
N SER A 20 9.19 10.09 27.37
CA SER A 20 9.91 9.38 26.33
C SER A 20 9.58 10.09 25.02
N SER A 21 10.47 11.00 24.62
CA SER A 21 10.50 11.59 23.30
C SER A 21 10.94 10.48 22.36
N ARG A 22 10.00 9.56 22.07
CA ARG A 22 10.05 8.75 20.86
C ARG A 22 9.96 9.76 19.73
N ARG A 23 11.13 10.20 19.25
CA ARG A 23 11.29 10.78 17.92
C ARG A 23 10.84 9.72 16.92
N GLY A 24 9.53 9.58 16.77
CA GLY A 24 8.93 8.87 15.67
C GLY A 24 9.31 9.62 14.42
N CYS A 25 9.86 8.90 13.44
CA CYS A 25 10.07 9.37 12.09
C CYS A 25 8.80 10.14 11.64
N GLY A 26 8.98 11.40 11.22
CA GLY A 26 7.90 12.37 10.94
C GLY A 26 6.89 11.98 9.84
N CYS A 27 7.04 10.78 9.26
CA CYS A 27 6.06 10.18 8.36
C CYS A 27 4.82 9.63 9.11
N LEU A 28 4.97 9.22 10.38
CA LEU A 28 3.87 8.64 11.17
C LEU A 28 2.90 9.68 11.75
N SER A 29 3.29 10.94 11.90
CA SER A 29 2.41 12.00 12.41
C SER A 29 1.29 12.35 11.43
N PHE A 30 1.51 12.18 10.13
CA PHE A 30 0.48 12.33 9.09
C PHE A 30 -0.63 11.28 9.19
N TRP A 31 -0.33 10.14 9.84
CA TRP A 31 -1.23 8.99 9.97
C TRP A 31 -1.98 8.97 11.31
N ASP A 32 -1.80 9.97 12.17
CA ASP A 32 -2.49 10.04 13.45
C ASP A 32 -3.96 10.44 13.24
N GLY A 33 -4.76 9.47 12.77
CA GLY A 33 -6.19 9.62 12.51
C GLY A 33 -7.02 9.87 13.77
N SER A 34 -6.40 9.87 14.96
CA SER A 34 -7.07 10.08 16.25
C SER A 34 -7.79 11.44 16.36
N ASN A 35 -7.41 12.42 15.54
CA ASN A 35 -8.04 13.74 15.48
C ASN A 35 -9.04 13.90 14.32
N ALA A 36 -9.33 12.85 13.55
CA ALA A 36 -10.24 13.00 12.43
C ALA A 36 -11.69 13.18 12.95
N PRO A 37 -12.44 14.16 12.41
CA PRO A 37 -13.70 14.63 13.00
C PRO A 37 -14.83 13.59 13.02
N TYR A 38 -14.66 12.47 12.32
CA TYR A 38 -15.61 11.37 12.27
C TYR A 38 -15.39 10.29 13.35
N PHE A 39 -14.24 10.27 14.05
CA PHE A 39 -14.01 9.27 15.11
C PHE A 39 -14.94 9.42 16.31
N LYS A 40 -15.56 10.60 16.49
CA LYS A 40 -16.57 10.83 17.53
C LYS A 40 -17.83 9.96 17.36
N TYR A 41 -18.01 9.35 16.18
CA TYR A 41 -19.15 8.46 15.90
C TYR A 41 -18.82 6.99 16.16
N PHE A 42 -17.59 6.66 16.56
CA PHE A 42 -17.15 5.28 16.74
C PHE A 42 -17.19 4.93 18.23
N ASP A 43 -17.59 3.70 18.53
CA ASP A 43 -17.36 3.12 19.85
C ASP A 43 -15.85 2.85 20.07
N GLU A 44 -15.41 2.71 21.32
CA GLU A 44 -13.99 2.51 21.64
C GLU A 44 -13.39 1.28 20.95
N GLU A 45 -14.16 0.19 20.88
CA GLU A 45 -13.75 -1.02 20.17
C GLU A 45 -13.57 -0.77 18.68
N GLU A 46 -14.52 -0.10 18.02
CA GLU A 46 -14.47 0.23 16.60
C GLU A 46 -13.31 1.17 16.28
N ALA A 47 -13.08 2.19 17.11
CA ALA A 47 -11.96 3.11 17.00
C ALA A 47 -10.61 2.39 17.10
N SER A 48 -10.47 1.45 18.06
CA SER A 48 -9.26 0.65 18.22
C SER A 48 -9.00 -0.25 17.01
N GLN A 49 -10.04 -0.92 16.50
CA GLN A 49 -9.96 -1.79 15.33
C GLN A 49 -9.61 -1.00 14.07
N PHE A 50 -10.28 0.15 13.85
CA PHE A 50 -10.04 1.01 12.71
C PHE A 50 -8.58 1.49 12.67
N ARG A 51 -8.05 1.98 13.81
CA ARG A 51 -6.64 2.40 13.92
C ARG A 51 -5.68 1.25 13.64
N ARG A 52 -5.95 0.05 14.17
CA ARG A 52 -5.12 -1.14 13.94
C ARG A 52 -5.08 -1.52 12.45
N TYR A 53 -6.23 -1.53 11.79
CA TYR A 53 -6.31 -1.83 10.35
C TYR A 53 -5.63 -0.75 9.50
N ALA A 54 -5.84 0.52 9.83
CA ALA A 54 -5.19 1.64 9.16
C ALA A 54 -3.66 1.57 9.28
N ASN A 55 -3.12 1.41 10.49
CA ASN A 55 -1.66 1.27 10.70
C ASN A 55 -1.08 0.08 9.94
N CYS A 56 -1.81 -1.03 9.89
CA CYS A 56 -1.37 -2.21 9.15
C CYS A 56 -1.40 -1.97 7.63
N LEU A 57 -2.42 -1.27 7.13
CA LEU A 57 -2.50 -0.87 5.72
C LEU A 57 -1.33 0.03 5.32
N LEU A 58 -0.96 1.01 6.15
CA LEU A 58 0.19 1.88 5.88
C LEU A 58 1.47 1.07 5.64
N MET A 59 1.77 0.11 6.52
CA MET A 59 2.94 -0.75 6.35
C MET A 59 2.83 -1.61 5.09
N GLN A 60 1.66 -2.20 4.83
CA GLN A 60 1.46 -3.01 3.64
C GLN A 60 1.54 -2.22 2.34
N TRP A 61 1.11 -0.97 2.33
CA TRP A 61 1.23 -0.07 1.19
C TRP A 61 2.69 0.25 0.87
N ILE A 62 3.51 0.51 1.90
CA ILE A 62 4.95 0.71 1.72
C ILE A 62 5.57 -0.55 1.10
N PHE A 63 5.28 -1.73 1.64
CA PHE A 63 5.76 -2.99 1.06
C PHE A 63 5.28 -3.20 -0.38
N ASN A 64 4.02 -2.87 -0.68
CA ASN A 64 3.46 -3.02 -2.02
C ASN A 64 4.16 -2.09 -3.05
N ILE A 65 4.46 -0.85 -2.64
CA ILE A 65 5.24 0.09 -3.45
C ILE A 65 6.63 -0.49 -3.73
N LEU A 66 7.33 -0.97 -2.71
CA LEU A 66 8.67 -1.55 -2.87
C LEU A 66 8.66 -2.76 -3.82
N CYS A 67 7.67 -3.65 -3.70
CA CYS A 67 7.51 -4.78 -4.61
C CYS A 67 7.26 -4.33 -6.06
N ASN A 68 6.34 -3.39 -6.29
CA ASN A 68 6.02 -2.91 -7.63
C ASN A 68 7.17 -2.13 -8.28
N VAL A 69 7.87 -1.28 -7.51
CA VAL A 69 9.06 -0.56 -7.98
C VAL A 69 10.19 -1.53 -8.30
N GLY A 70 10.41 -2.52 -7.44
CA GLY A 70 11.39 -3.59 -7.70
C GLY A 70 11.06 -4.38 -8.96
N ASN A 71 9.79 -4.75 -9.15
CA ASN A 71 9.34 -5.47 -10.34
C ASN A 71 9.51 -4.64 -11.62
N PHE A 72 9.18 -3.34 -11.57
CA PHE A 72 9.44 -2.42 -12.67
C PHE A 72 10.94 -2.31 -13.00
N ALA A 73 11.79 -2.16 -11.97
CA ALA A 73 13.23 -2.08 -12.16
C ALA A 73 13.79 -3.37 -12.81
N LEU A 74 13.36 -4.55 -12.35
CA LEU A 74 13.75 -5.84 -12.94
C LEU A 74 13.28 -5.97 -14.40
N ALA A 75 12.03 -5.60 -14.69
CA ALA A 75 11.50 -5.62 -16.06
C ALA A 75 12.25 -4.65 -16.99
N LEU A 76 12.58 -3.45 -16.48
CA LEU A 76 13.37 -2.47 -17.21
C LEU A 76 14.79 -2.97 -17.46
N SER A 77 15.44 -3.58 -16.46
CA SER A 77 16.75 -4.23 -16.63
C SER A 77 16.71 -5.31 -17.70
N ILE A 78 15.70 -6.17 -17.74
CA ILE A 78 15.53 -7.18 -18.80
C ILE A 78 15.39 -6.53 -20.19
N THR A 79 14.69 -5.39 -20.26
CA THR A 79 14.47 -4.66 -21.53
C THR A 79 15.75 -4.03 -22.06
N LEU A 80 16.51 -3.36 -21.19
CA LEU A 80 17.72 -2.63 -21.55
C LEU A 80 18.94 -3.55 -21.71
N HIS A 81 18.92 -4.75 -21.11
CA HIS A 81 20.10 -5.61 -21.12
C HIS A 81 20.36 -6.18 -22.52
N PRO A 82 21.59 -5.98 -23.06
CA PRO A 82 21.92 -6.32 -24.44
C PRO A 82 21.86 -7.83 -24.72
N ARG A 83 22.01 -8.67 -23.69
CA ARG A 83 21.91 -10.13 -23.83
C ARG A 83 20.52 -10.71 -23.57
N CYS A 84 19.60 -9.93 -22.98
CA CYS A 84 18.24 -10.39 -22.67
C CYS A 84 17.30 -10.18 -23.86
N LEU A 85 17.02 -8.91 -24.19
CA LEU A 85 16.14 -8.54 -25.29
C LEU A 85 16.85 -7.72 -26.36
N ASN A 86 18.13 -7.40 -26.17
CA ASN A 86 18.93 -6.63 -27.13
C ASN A 86 18.25 -5.28 -27.49
N GLY A 87 17.62 -4.64 -26.48
CA GLY A 87 16.86 -3.41 -26.64
C GLY A 87 15.46 -3.57 -27.27
N ARG A 88 14.99 -4.80 -27.50
CA ARG A 88 13.63 -5.05 -28.00
C ARG A 88 12.59 -4.73 -26.93
N PHE A 89 11.45 -4.22 -27.40
CA PHE A 89 10.32 -3.83 -26.57
C PHE A 89 9.78 -5.01 -25.73
N SER A 90 9.62 -4.78 -24.42
CA SER A 90 9.05 -5.75 -23.48
C SER A 90 7.69 -5.26 -22.99
N TRP A 91 6.64 -6.03 -23.29
CA TRP A 91 5.31 -5.80 -22.72
C TRP A 91 5.31 -5.87 -21.19
N SER A 92 6.24 -6.62 -20.58
CA SER A 92 6.35 -6.73 -19.12
C SER A 92 6.62 -5.37 -18.47
N THR A 93 7.47 -4.54 -19.07
CA THR A 93 7.82 -3.20 -18.55
C THR A 93 6.64 -2.23 -18.64
N VAL A 94 5.82 -2.35 -19.68
CA VAL A 94 4.58 -1.57 -19.81
C VAL A 94 3.54 -2.02 -18.79
N HIS A 95 3.42 -3.33 -18.57
CA HIS A 95 2.48 -3.86 -17.59
C HIS A 95 2.85 -3.47 -16.16
N THR A 96 4.13 -3.54 -15.78
CA THR A 96 4.59 -3.13 -14.45
C THR A 96 4.49 -1.62 -14.23
N SER A 97 4.66 -0.80 -15.28
CA SER A 97 4.44 0.65 -15.16
C SER A 97 2.97 1.02 -14.97
N ILE A 98 2.05 0.37 -15.70
CA ILE A 98 0.60 0.54 -15.50
C ILE A 98 0.20 0.11 -14.09
N ASN A 99 0.73 -1.02 -13.59
CA ASN A 99 0.49 -1.49 -12.23
C ASN A 99 0.92 -0.47 -11.18
N LEU A 100 2.09 0.15 -11.36
CA LEU A 100 2.58 1.18 -10.47
C LEU A 100 1.65 2.41 -10.45
N VAL A 101 1.14 2.83 -11.61
CA VAL A 101 0.17 3.94 -11.70
C VAL A 101 -1.14 3.58 -10.99
N VAL A 102 -1.70 2.39 -11.25
CA VAL A 102 -2.92 1.90 -10.61
C VAL A 102 -2.74 1.79 -9.10
N LEU A 103 -1.58 1.30 -8.64
CA LEU A 103 -1.23 1.25 -7.23
C LEU A 103 -1.23 2.66 -6.63
N CYS A 104 -0.51 3.61 -7.22
CA CYS A 104 -0.45 5.00 -6.73
C CYS A 104 -1.85 5.63 -6.60
N ILE A 105 -2.72 5.45 -7.60
CA ILE A 105 -4.10 5.96 -7.54
C ILE A 105 -4.88 5.28 -6.42
N SER A 106 -4.79 3.95 -6.32
CA SER A 106 -5.49 3.16 -5.28
C SER A 106 -5.06 3.55 -3.88
N LEU A 107 -3.76 3.79 -3.68
CA LEU A 107 -3.19 4.27 -2.42
C LEU A 107 -3.69 5.67 -2.07
N MET A 108 -3.65 6.61 -3.02
CA MET A 108 -4.14 7.97 -2.80
C MET A 108 -5.61 7.99 -2.41
N LEU A 109 -6.44 7.18 -3.08
CA LEU A 109 -7.85 7.01 -2.72
C LEU A 109 -8.02 6.42 -1.32
N GLY A 110 -7.19 5.43 -0.94
CA GLY A 110 -7.22 4.82 0.38
C GLY A 110 -6.84 5.82 1.48
N ILE A 111 -5.75 6.57 1.29
CA ILE A 111 -5.29 7.61 2.22
C ILE A 111 -6.38 8.67 2.40
N VAL A 112 -6.92 9.20 1.30
CA VAL A 112 -7.99 10.20 1.34
C VAL A 112 -9.25 9.63 2.01
N GLY A 113 -9.60 8.37 1.73
CA GLY A 113 -10.72 7.68 2.37
C GLY A 113 -10.56 7.56 3.88
N ILE A 114 -9.35 7.23 4.36
CA ILE A 114 -9.05 7.18 5.80
C ILE A 114 -9.06 8.60 6.39
N GLN A 115 -8.39 9.57 5.77
CA GLN A 115 -8.27 10.91 6.36
C GLN A 115 -9.61 11.65 6.43
N ARG A 116 -10.45 11.51 5.39
CA ARG A 116 -11.73 12.21 5.30
C ARG A 116 -12.89 11.40 5.86
N GLY A 117 -12.66 10.12 6.21
CA GLY A 117 -13.74 9.21 6.59
C GLY A 117 -14.74 9.06 5.45
N SER A 118 -14.26 8.76 4.24
CA SER A 118 -15.10 8.54 3.06
C SER A 118 -15.18 7.03 2.71
N PRO A 119 -16.35 6.37 2.93
CA PRO A 119 -16.51 4.95 2.62
C PRO A 119 -16.38 4.65 1.13
N SER A 120 -16.81 5.58 0.27
CA SER A 120 -16.75 5.47 -1.19
C SER A 120 -15.29 5.46 -1.68
N LYS A 121 -14.43 6.32 -1.15
CA LYS A 121 -12.99 6.35 -1.47
C LYS A 121 -12.27 5.09 -1.00
N LEU A 122 -12.61 4.58 0.18
CA LEU A 122 -12.11 3.29 0.67
C LEU A 122 -12.56 2.12 -0.23
N PHE A 123 -13.80 2.16 -0.72
CA PHE A 123 -14.31 1.16 -1.66
C PHE A 123 -13.63 1.24 -3.03
N GLN A 124 -13.43 2.45 -3.58
CA GLN A 124 -12.68 2.65 -4.83
C GLN A 124 -11.23 2.17 -4.70
N SER A 125 -10.58 2.46 -3.56
CA SER A 125 -9.25 1.93 -3.24
C SER A 125 -9.23 0.40 -3.16
N CYS A 126 -10.23 -0.21 -2.52
CA CYS A 126 -10.41 -1.66 -2.47
C CYS A 126 -10.54 -2.27 -3.87
N ALA A 127 -11.40 -1.71 -4.72
CA ALA A 127 -11.58 -2.15 -6.09
C ALA A 127 -10.27 -2.04 -6.90
N GLY A 128 -9.52 -0.95 -6.71
CA GLY A 128 -8.20 -0.77 -7.32
C GLY A 128 -7.19 -1.84 -6.90
N HIS A 129 -7.15 -2.20 -5.61
CA HIS A 129 -6.30 -3.28 -5.11
C HIS A 129 -6.75 -4.68 -5.56
N LEU A 130 -8.05 -4.93 -5.72
CA LEU A 130 -8.55 -6.18 -6.31
C LEU A 130 -8.16 -6.29 -7.78
N LEU A 131 -8.31 -5.22 -8.55
CA LEU A 131 -7.92 -5.17 -9.95
C LEU A 131 -6.40 -5.39 -10.10
N LEU A 132 -5.60 -4.70 -9.28
CA LEU A 132 -4.16 -4.86 -9.24
C LEU A 132 -3.77 -6.30 -8.91
N GLY A 133 -4.37 -6.89 -7.86
CA GLY A 133 -4.10 -8.28 -7.48
C GLY A 133 -4.48 -9.28 -8.59
N ALA A 134 -5.63 -9.10 -9.23
CA ALA A 134 -6.05 -9.95 -10.36
C ALA A 134 -5.06 -9.86 -11.53
N TYR A 135 -4.58 -8.65 -11.83
CA TYR A 135 -3.64 -8.42 -12.91
C TYR A 135 -2.24 -8.98 -12.61
N GLU A 136 -1.75 -8.76 -11.39
CA GLU A 136 -0.49 -9.34 -10.90
C GLU A 136 -0.54 -10.88 -10.87
N LEU A 137 -1.68 -11.47 -10.53
CA LEU A 137 -1.89 -12.91 -10.59
C LEU A 137 -1.81 -13.46 -12.02
N LEU A 138 -2.37 -12.74 -13.00
CA LEU A 138 -2.26 -13.12 -14.41
C LEU A 138 -0.82 -13.05 -14.92
N LEU A 139 -0.08 -12.00 -14.55
CA LEU A 139 1.34 -11.89 -14.87
C LEU A 139 2.16 -13.00 -14.21
N PHE A 140 1.89 -13.29 -12.93
CA PHE A 140 2.51 -14.38 -12.20
C PHE A 140 2.24 -15.74 -12.85
N ALA A 141 0.99 -16.03 -13.23
CA ALA A 141 0.64 -17.28 -13.90
C ALA A 141 1.32 -17.41 -15.26
N ARG A 142 1.35 -16.32 -16.05
CA ARG A 142 2.11 -16.27 -17.31
C ARG A 142 3.57 -16.61 -17.08
N ASP A 143 4.21 -15.95 -16.11
CA ASP A 143 5.63 -16.13 -15.84
C ASP A 143 5.91 -17.55 -15.32
N LEU A 144 5.08 -18.08 -14.43
CA LEU A 144 5.19 -19.46 -13.98
C LEU A 144 5.10 -20.45 -15.14
N CYS A 145 4.14 -20.27 -16.06
CA CYS A 145 4.03 -21.11 -17.25
C CYS A 145 5.30 -21.03 -18.13
N ILE A 146 5.87 -19.84 -18.29
CA ILE A 146 7.13 -19.66 -19.05
C ILE A 146 8.28 -20.43 -18.39
N VAL A 147 8.41 -20.36 -17.07
CA VAL A 147 9.46 -21.10 -16.33
C VAL A 147 9.22 -22.61 -16.42
N SER A 148 7.99 -23.07 -16.23
CA SER A 148 7.66 -24.49 -16.16
C SER A 148 7.65 -25.20 -17.52
N PHE A 149 7.32 -24.49 -18.60
CA PHE A 149 7.14 -25.09 -19.93
C PHE A 149 8.18 -24.66 -20.98
N SER A 150 9.13 -23.77 -20.65
CA SER A 150 10.21 -23.47 -21.60
C SER A 150 11.16 -24.67 -21.72
N THR A 151 11.23 -25.24 -22.93
CA THR A 151 12.22 -26.27 -23.28
C THR A 151 13.37 -25.65 -24.06
N GLU A 152 14.54 -26.32 -24.11
CA GLU A 152 15.74 -25.86 -24.84
C GLU A 152 15.51 -25.59 -26.35
N LYS A 153 14.40 -26.08 -26.91
CA LYS A 153 14.09 -26.00 -28.35
C LYS A 153 13.13 -24.87 -28.72
N ASP A 154 12.50 -24.19 -27.76
CA ASP A 154 11.49 -23.18 -28.06
C ASP A 154 12.09 -21.80 -28.32
N GLN A 155 11.41 -20.97 -29.12
CA GLN A 155 11.75 -19.54 -29.23
C GLN A 155 11.68 -18.82 -27.86
N LEU A 156 10.97 -19.36 -26.88
CA LEU A 156 11.00 -18.91 -25.48
C LEU A 156 12.37 -19.09 -24.81
N TYR A 157 13.21 -20.01 -25.29
CA TYR A 157 14.60 -20.15 -24.87
C TYR A 157 15.43 -18.90 -25.18
N ILE A 158 14.95 -17.98 -26.04
CA ILE A 158 15.58 -16.68 -26.27
C ILE A 158 15.61 -15.84 -24.97
N TYR A 159 14.59 -15.94 -24.10
CA TYR A 159 14.59 -15.26 -22.80
C TYR A 159 15.63 -15.84 -21.82
N PHE A 160 15.90 -17.15 -21.92
CA PHE A 160 16.87 -17.86 -21.07
C PHE A 160 18.23 -18.07 -21.75
N ARG A 161 18.45 -17.50 -22.93
CA ARG A 161 19.66 -17.69 -23.74
C ARG A 161 20.92 -17.17 -23.05
N GLY A 162 20.77 -16.31 -22.04
CA GLY A 162 21.88 -15.81 -21.22
C GLY A 162 22.13 -16.58 -19.92
N GLY A 163 21.64 -17.82 -19.79
CA GLY A 163 22.02 -18.74 -18.72
C GLY A 163 21.35 -18.48 -17.37
N GLU A 164 21.98 -18.95 -16.28
CA GLU A 164 21.45 -18.90 -14.90
C GLU A 164 20.98 -17.51 -14.48
N PHE A 165 21.75 -16.47 -14.80
CA PHE A 165 21.40 -15.07 -14.50
C PHE A 165 20.02 -14.65 -15.03
N HIS A 166 19.62 -15.13 -16.20
CA HIS A 166 18.33 -14.77 -16.79
C HIS A 166 17.19 -15.55 -16.13
N ARG A 167 17.44 -16.79 -15.71
CA ARG A 167 16.50 -17.58 -14.90
C ARG A 167 16.28 -16.93 -13.53
N ASP A 168 17.34 -16.41 -12.91
CA ASP A 168 17.24 -15.73 -11.61
C ASP A 168 16.46 -14.42 -11.73
N LEU A 169 16.73 -13.61 -12.76
CA LEU A 169 15.98 -12.38 -13.06
C LEU A 169 14.50 -12.66 -13.28
N PHE A 170 14.18 -13.68 -14.08
CA PHE A 170 12.80 -14.04 -14.39
C PHE A 170 12.06 -14.64 -13.17
N THR A 171 12.76 -15.45 -12.37
CA THR A 171 12.24 -15.97 -11.09
C THR A 171 12.00 -14.82 -10.11
N GLY A 172 12.85 -13.80 -10.09
CA GLY A 172 12.67 -12.59 -9.31
C GLY A 172 11.43 -11.79 -9.72
N VAL A 173 11.20 -11.59 -11.03
CA VAL A 173 9.97 -10.95 -11.55
C VAL A 173 8.72 -11.74 -11.14
N CYS A 174 8.76 -13.07 -11.29
CA CYS A 174 7.67 -13.96 -10.89
C CYS A 174 7.39 -13.88 -9.38
N ALA A 175 8.43 -14.03 -8.54
CA ALA A 175 8.29 -13.99 -7.08
C ALA A 175 7.77 -12.63 -6.60
N THR A 176 8.28 -11.52 -7.15
CA THR A 176 7.83 -10.17 -6.78
C THR A 176 6.38 -9.92 -7.20
N ALA A 177 5.95 -10.36 -8.38
CA ALA A 177 4.55 -10.28 -8.80
C ALA A 177 3.62 -11.09 -7.88
N GLY A 178 4.01 -12.31 -7.49
CA GLY A 178 3.25 -13.15 -6.58
C GLY A 178 3.10 -12.54 -5.18
N ILE A 179 4.18 -12.00 -4.61
CA ILE A 179 4.15 -11.30 -3.32
C ILE A 179 3.28 -10.05 -3.40
N SER A 180 3.42 -9.28 -4.48
CA SER A 180 2.63 -8.07 -4.72
C SER A 180 1.13 -8.38 -4.79
N CYS A 181 0.76 -9.44 -5.51
CA CYS A 181 -0.61 -9.93 -5.58
C CYS A 181 -1.17 -10.25 -4.19
N LEU A 182 -0.41 -10.99 -3.38
CA LEU A 182 -0.83 -11.34 -2.00
C LEU A 182 -1.05 -10.08 -1.14
N ILE A 183 -0.12 -9.12 -1.20
CA ILE A 183 -0.23 -7.86 -0.46
C ILE A 183 -1.45 -7.07 -0.94
N SER A 184 -1.69 -6.97 -2.24
CA SER A 184 -2.84 -6.31 -2.84
C SER A 184 -4.17 -6.92 -2.37
N LEU A 185 -4.27 -8.25 -2.30
CA LEU A 185 -5.47 -8.93 -1.78
C LEU A 185 -5.70 -8.66 -0.28
N LEU A 186 -4.63 -8.67 0.53
CA LEU A 186 -4.72 -8.32 1.95
C LEU A 186 -5.15 -6.87 2.17
N ASN A 187 -4.65 -5.95 1.33
CA ASN A 187 -5.04 -4.54 1.35
C ASN A 187 -6.52 -4.40 1.01
N ALA A 188 -6.99 -5.04 -0.06
CA ALA A 188 -8.40 -5.03 -0.45
C ALA A 188 -9.31 -5.53 0.69
N TYR A 189 -8.96 -6.65 1.33
CA TYR A 189 -9.72 -7.18 2.45
C TYR A 189 -9.84 -6.17 3.61
N LYS A 190 -8.73 -5.52 3.99
CA LYS A 190 -8.72 -4.53 5.08
C LYS A 190 -9.46 -3.25 4.70
N LEU A 191 -9.31 -2.78 3.47
CA LEU A 191 -10.04 -1.62 2.96
C LEU A 191 -11.55 -1.87 2.94
N ARG A 192 -11.98 -3.08 2.56
CA ARG A 192 -13.39 -3.47 2.65
C ARG A 192 -13.89 -3.48 4.09
N ARG A 193 -13.10 -4.02 5.04
CA ARG A 193 -13.41 -3.99 6.47
C ARG A 193 -13.56 -2.56 6.98
N LEU A 194 -12.60 -1.68 6.69
CA LEU A 194 -12.63 -0.27 7.08
C LEU A 194 -13.84 0.46 6.48
N SER A 195 -14.12 0.24 5.19
CA SER A 195 -15.28 0.80 4.50
C SER A 195 -16.59 0.41 5.21
N ASN A 196 -16.72 -0.86 5.62
CA ASN A 196 -17.89 -1.34 6.35
C ASN A 196 -18.02 -0.75 7.77
N ILE A 197 -16.92 -0.63 8.52
CA ILE A 197 -16.93 0.00 9.85
C ILE A 197 -17.40 1.45 9.72
N LEU A 198 -16.78 2.18 8.79
CA LEU A 198 -17.09 3.59 8.56
C LEU A 198 -18.53 3.79 8.05
N HIS A 199 -19.03 2.89 7.19
CA HIS A 199 -20.40 2.95 6.70
C HIS A 199 -21.44 2.71 7.82
N LYS A 200 -21.12 1.85 8.78
CA LYS A 200 -22.00 1.57 9.93
C LYS A 200 -22.00 2.71 10.95
N ALA A 201 -20.84 3.33 11.17
CA ALA A 201 -20.68 4.35 12.20
C ALA A 201 -21.12 5.75 11.75
N LEU A 202 -21.05 6.06 10.45
CA LEU A 202 -21.41 7.39 9.94
C LEU A 202 -22.94 7.57 9.80
N PRO A 203 -23.48 8.75 10.19
CA PRO A 203 -24.87 9.09 9.92
C PRO A 203 -25.12 9.25 8.41
N GLU A 204 -26.35 8.94 7.95
CA GLU A 204 -26.72 8.90 6.52
C GLU A 204 -26.39 10.20 5.77
N ASP A 205 -26.61 11.36 6.39
CA ASP A 205 -26.31 12.68 5.80
C ASP A 205 -24.83 12.85 5.41
N ARG A 206 -23.90 12.19 6.11
CA ARG A 206 -22.46 12.26 5.82
C ARG A 206 -21.99 11.20 4.82
N LEU A 207 -22.76 10.13 4.63
CA LEU A 207 -22.48 9.11 3.62
C LEU A 207 -22.60 9.69 2.21
N TYR A 208 -23.56 10.60 1.99
CA TYR A 208 -23.83 11.21 0.68
C TYR A 208 -23.13 12.56 0.47
N ALA A 209 -22.80 13.30 1.53
CA ALA A 209 -22.04 14.55 1.43
C ALA A 209 -20.56 14.37 1.02
N SER A 210 -20.07 13.12 1.01
CA SER A 210 -18.67 12.77 0.71
C SER A 210 -18.50 11.91 -0.56
N ALA A 211 -19.57 11.74 -1.34
CA ALA A 211 -19.60 11.04 -2.63
C ALA A 211 -18.94 11.86 -3.75
#